data_AF-A0A649YAD9-F1
#
_entry.id   AF-A0A649YAD9-F1
#
_cell.length_a   1.000
_cell.length_b   1.000
_cell.length_c   1.000
_cell.angle_alpha   90.00
_cell.angle_beta   90.00
_cell.angle_gamma   90.00
#
_symmetry.space_group_name_H-M   'P 1'
#
loop_
_entity.id
_entity.type
_entity.pdbx_description
1 polymer ?
#
loop_
_entity_poly.entity_id
_entity_poly.type
_entity_poly.pdbx_seq_one_letter_code
_entity_poly.pdbx_strand_id
1 'polypeptide(L)' 'SVPYALIGALVGEIIAANRGLGYLLSDAASQFDTAGVFASLVGIIALALILNTAVKLAERKLMPWKANEAEREVAV' A
#
# COMPACT_ATOMS: atom_id res chain seq x y z
N SER A 1 -11.14 -3.29 5.66
CA SER A 1 -10.42 -2.02 5.81
C SER A 1 -9.26 -1.96 4.82
N VAL A 2 -9.11 -0.86 4.08
CA VAL A 2 -8.08 -0.63 3.05
C VAL A 2 -6.64 -0.99 3.47
N PRO A 3 -6.21 -0.77 4.74
CA PRO A 3 -4.87 -1.18 5.20
C PRO A 3 -4.60 -2.68 5.07
N TYR A 4 -5.60 -3.54 5.33
CA TYR A 4 -5.43 -4.99 5.24
C TYR A 4 -5.28 -5.47 3.79
N ALA A 5 -5.92 -4.79 2.84
CA ALA A 5 -5.74 -5.09 1.41
C ALA A 5 -4.33 -4.71 0.94
N LEU A 6 -3.78 -3.61 1.45
CA LEU A 6 -2.40 -3.19 1.21
C LEU A 6 -1.39 -4.20 1.78
N ILE A 7 -1.59 -4.65 3.02
CA ILE A 7 -0.75 -5.66 3.65
C ILE A 7 -0.81 -6.98 2.84
N GLY A 8 -1.99 -7.40 2.40
CA GLY A 8 -2.15 -8.60 1.58
C GLY A 8 -1.42 -8.52 0.23
N ALA A 9 -1.48 -7.36 -0.44
CA ALA A 9 -0.75 -7.13 -1.69
C ALA A 9 0.78 -7.15 -1.48
N LEU A 10 1.26 -6.53 -0.40
CA LEU A 10 2.69 -6.51 -0.06
C LEU A 10 3.20 -7.92 0.27
N VAL A 11 2.47 -8.68 1.10
CA VAL A 11 2.82 -10.06 1.43
C VAL A 11 2.77 -10.95 0.17
N GLY A 12 1.80 -10.73 -0.72
CA GLY A 12 1.72 -11.39 -2.01
C GLY A 12 2.93 -11.10 -2.91
N GLU A 13 3.40 -9.85 -2.95
CA GLU A 13 4.61 -9.46 -3.68
C GLU A 13 5.86 -10.19 -3.15
N ILE A 14 6.01 -10.27 -1.82
CA ILE A 14 7.16 -10.94 -1.18
C ILE A 14 7.20 -12.44 -1.51
N ILE A 15 6.04 -13.10 -1.63
CA ILE A 15 5.97 -14.55 -1.90
C ILE A 15 6.01 -14.87 -3.40
N ALA A 16 5.41 -14.03 -4.24
CA ALA A 16 5.23 -14.31 -5.66
C ALA A 16 6.28 -13.65 -6.58
N ALA A 17 7.00 -12.63 -6.12
CA ALA A 17 7.92 -11.87 -6.96
C ALA A 17 9.37 -11.96 -6.49
N ASN A 18 10.27 -12.38 -7.40
CA ASN A 18 11.73 -12.32 -7.20
C ASN A 18 12.33 -10.92 -7.41
N ARG A 19 11.47 -9.89 -7.50
CA ARG A 19 11.83 -8.49 -7.71
C ARG A 19 10.67 -7.61 -7.28
N GLY A 20 10.95 -6.61 -6.46
CA GLY A 20 9.91 -5.77 -5.88
C GLY A 20 10.45 -4.91 -4.73
N LEU A 21 9.65 -3.94 -4.28
CA LEU A 21 10.00 -3.09 -3.16
C LEU A 21 9.98 -3.86 -1.84
N GLY A 22 9.06 -4.82 -1.69
CA GLY A 22 9.04 -5.73 -0.54
C GLY A 22 10.26 -6.65 -0.52
N TYR A 23 10.66 -7.15 -1.70
CA TYR A 23 11.87 -7.96 -1.85
C TYR A 23 13.14 -7.16 -1.55
N LEU A 24 13.29 -5.95 -2.09
CA LEU A 24 14.43 -5.07 -1.83
C LEU A 24 14.55 -4.68 -0.36
N LEU A 25 13.43 -4.48 0.33
CA LEU A 25 13.42 -4.22 1.77
C LEU A 25 14.00 -5.41 2.54
N SER A 26 13.54 -6.63 2.25
CA SER A 26 14.03 -7.84 2.92
C SER A 26 15.48 -8.16 2.59
N ASP A 27 15.89 -7.94 1.35
CA ASP A 27 17.26 -8.13 0.87
C ASP A 27 18.24 -7.12 1.51
N ALA A 28 17.87 -5.83 1.53
CA ALA A 28 18.66 -4.79 2.19
C ALA A 28 18.75 -5.02 3.71
N ALA A 29 17.65 -5.46 4.34
CA ALA A 29 17.65 -5.82 5.76
C ALA A 29 18.58 -7.02 6.05
N SER A 30 18.62 -8.02 5.16
CA SER A 30 19.52 -9.17 5.29
C SER A 30 20.99 -8.79 5.10
N GLN A 31 21.28 -7.76 4.32
CA GLN A 31 22.63 -7.22 4.11
C GLN A 31 23.05 -6.18 5.17
N PHE A 32 22.17 -5.89 6.14
CA PHE A 32 22.32 -4.78 7.09
C PHE A 32 22.59 -3.44 6.41
N ASP A 33 22.12 -3.27 5.17
CA ASP A 33 22.17 -2.01 4.44
C ASP A 33 21.01 -1.12 4.86
N THR A 34 21.27 -0.30 5.89
CA THR A 34 20.30 0.65 6.41
C THR A 34 19.84 1.65 5.34
N ALA A 35 20.71 2.05 4.40
CA ALA A 35 20.35 2.98 3.34
C ALA A 35 19.34 2.32 2.37
N GLY A 36 19.59 1.07 1.98
CA GLY A 36 18.69 0.26 1.17
C GLY A 36 17.33 0.02 1.85
N VAL A 37 17.33 -0.20 3.16
CA VAL A 37 16.09 -0.34 3.96
C VAL A 37 15.27 0.96 3.93
N PHE A 38 15.88 2.11 4.19
CA PHE A 38 15.17 3.39 4.16
C PHE A 38 14.66 3.75 2.76
N ALA A 39 15.45 3.52 1.71
CA ALA A 39 15.02 3.73 0.33
C ALA A 39 13.80 2.85 -0.01
N SER A 40 13.83 1.58 0.40
CA SER A 40 12.72 0.65 0.19
C SER A 40 11.47 1.05 0.98
N LEU A 41 11.62 1.50 2.23
CA LEU A 41 10.51 2.01 3.04
C LEU A 41 9.82 3.22 2.40
N VAL A 42 10.60 4.20 1.92
CA VAL A 42 10.05 5.36 1.20
C VAL A 42 9.32 4.91 -0.05
N GLY A 43 9.87 3.95 -0.80
CA GLY A 43 9.22 3.35 -1.96
C GLY A 43 7.88 2.69 -1.61
N ILE A 44 7.83 1.90 -0.54
CA ILE A 44 6.62 1.21 -0.07
C ILE A 44 5.56 2.23 0.36
N ILE A 45 5.95 3.29 1.07
CA ILE A 45 5.02 4.37 1.46
C ILE A 45 4.47 5.06 0.22
N ALA A 46 5.32 5.41 -0.74
CA ALA A 46 4.89 6.01 -2.01
C ALA A 46 3.91 5.10 -2.77
N LEU A 47 4.22 3.80 -2.85
CA LEU A 47 3.33 2.82 -3.48
C LEU A 47 1.99 2.72 -2.76
N ALA A 48 1.99 2.70 -1.43
CA ALA A 48 0.77 2.67 -0.62
C ALA A 48 -0.10 3.91 -0.87
N LEU A 49 0.51 5.10 -0.99
CA LEU A 49 -0.21 6.33 -1.33
C LEU A 49 -0.80 6.28 -2.74
N ILE A 50 -0.04 5.76 -3.71
CA ILE A 50 -0.51 5.58 -5.10
C ILE A 50 -1.70 4.62 -5.14
N LEU A 51 -1.59 3.44 -4.51
CA LEU A 51 -2.69 2.48 -4.45
C LEU A 51 -3.90 3.07 -3.74
N ASN A 52 -3.71 3.75 -2.60
CA ASN A 52 -4.81 4.39 -1.88
C ASN A 52 -5.51 5.44 -2.75
N THR A 53 -4.74 6.23 -3.51
CA THR A 53 -5.30 7.23 -4.44
C THR A 53 -6.01 6.57 -5.62
N ALA A 54 -5.43 5.51 -6.19
CA ALA A 54 -6.02 4.74 -7.28
C ALA A 54 -7.33 4.08 -6.86
N VAL A 55 -7.38 3.49 -5.66
CA VAL A 55 -8.58 2.91 -5.06
C VAL A 55 -9.62 4.01 -4.83
N LYS A 56 -9.27 5.16 -4.24
CA LYS A 56 -10.20 6.29 -4.07
C LYS A 56 -10.76 6.80 -5.40
N LEU A 57 -9.94 6.85 -6.45
CA LEU A 57 -10.36 7.27 -7.78
C LEU A 57 -11.29 6.24 -8.43
N ALA A 58 -10.98 4.95 -8.26
CA ALA A 58 -11.81 3.84 -8.69
C ALA A 58 -13.15 3.81 -7.94
N GLU A 59 -13.15 4.03 -6.63
CA GLU A 59 -14.35 4.18 -5.80
C GLU A 59 -15.21 5.35 -6.30
N ARG A 60 -14.60 6.51 -6.56
CA ARG A 60 -15.32 7.69 -7.08
C ARG A 60 -15.96 7.44 -8.44
N LYS A 61 -15.35 6.58 -9.28
CA LYS A 61 -15.83 6.28 -10.64
C LYS A 61 -16.84 5.12 -10.67
N LEU A 62 -16.71 4.13 -9.79
CA LEU A 62 -17.51 2.90 -9.79
C LEU A 62 -18.64 2.89 -8.75
N MET A 63 -18.55 3.73 -7.71
CA MET A 63 -19.50 3.75 -6.60
C MET A 63 -20.01 5.16 -6.29
N PRO A 64 -20.71 5.84 -7.24
CA PRO A 64 -21.27 7.17 -7.01
C PRO A 64 -22.31 7.20 -5.86
N TRP A 65 -22.88 6.06 -5.51
CA TRP A 65 -23.90 5.90 -4.45
C TRP A 65 -23.33 5.77 -3.02
N LYS A 66 -22.04 5.46 -2.85
CA LYS A 66 -21.41 5.34 -1.51
C LYS A 66 -20.86 6.65 -0.95
N ALA A 67 -20.91 7.75 -1.72
CA ALA A 67 -20.49 9.06 -1.25
C ALA A 67 -21.24 9.54 0.01
N ASN A 68 -22.41 8.97 0.31
CA ASN A 68 -23.22 9.31 1.48
C ASN A 68 -22.87 8.55 2.77
N GLU A 69 -22.06 7.48 2.72
CA GLU A 69 -21.83 6.64 3.92
C GLU A 69 -20.61 7.12 4.75
N ALA A 70 -19.57 7.64 4.08
CA ALA A 70 -18.32 8.08 4.72
C ALA A 70 -18.48 9.39 5.54
N GLU A 71 -19.55 10.16 5.31
CA GLU A 71 -19.85 11.39 6.06
C GLU A 71 -20.55 11.10 7.40
N ARG A 72 -21.19 9.94 7.54
CA ARG A 72 -21.91 9.53 8.76
C ARG A 72 -21.00 9.02 9.88
N GLU A 73 -19.79 8.55 9.57
CA GLU A 73 -18.82 8.06 10.55
C GLU A 73 -18.02 9.19 11.23
N VAL A 74 -18.00 10.40 10.65
CA VAL A 74 -17.35 11.59 11.25
C VAL A 74 -18.32 12.36 12.17
N ALA A 75 -19.61 12.04 12.12
CA ALA A 75 -20.67 12.73 12.84
C ALA A 75 -21.14 12.02 14.13
N VAL A 76 -20.44 10.96 14.59
CA VAL A 76 -20.75 10.21 15.82
C VAL A 76 -19.58 10.24 16.80
#